data_AF-A0A357LGA4-F1
#
_entry.id   AF-A0A357LGA4-F1
#
_cell.length_a   1.000
_cell.length_b   1.000
_cell.length_c   1.000
_cell.angle_alpha   90.00
_cell.angle_beta   90.00
_cell.angle_gamma   90.00
#
_symmetry.space_group_name_H-M   'P 1'
#
loop_
_entity.id
_entity.type
_entity.pdbx_description
1 polymer ?
#
loop_
_entity_poly.entity_id
_entity_poly.type
_entity_poly.pdbx_seq_one_letter_code
_entity_poly.pdbx_strand_id
1 'polypeptide(L)'
;MILSADEFVELRRNNDPRAAHEEANFEVWMDVISNYPDMKEWVVHNKTVPLEILLLLADDPDSDIRACVADKRKLSEQLFEKLSLDVDDLVRQRIASNKKTPFDILKRLSQDKSRLVREAAIKSLGERES
;
A
#
# COMPACT_ATOMS: atom_id res chain seq x y z
N MET A 1 21.55 5.67 3.25
CA MET A 1 20.92 4.60 4.04
C MET A 1 20.53 5.23 5.36
N ILE A 2 19.29 5.02 5.79
CA ILE A 2 18.75 5.50 7.06
C ILE A 2 19.10 4.50 8.14
N LEU A 3 19.67 4.99 9.24
CA LEU A 3 20.33 4.17 10.27
C LEU A 3 19.45 3.94 11.51
N SER A 4 18.41 4.74 11.73
CA SER A 4 17.49 4.60 12.86
C SER A 4 16.09 5.13 12.55
N ALA A 5 15.12 4.75 13.39
CA ALA A 5 13.76 5.28 13.32
C ALA A 5 13.71 6.79 13.59
N ASP A 6 14.51 7.26 14.56
CA ASP A 6 14.61 8.70 14.87
C ASP A 6 15.15 9.49 13.66
N GLU A 7 16.16 8.97 12.97
CA GLU A 7 16.67 9.61 11.75
C GLU A 7 15.58 9.68 10.69
N PHE A 8 14.82 8.61 10.45
CA PHE A 8 13.71 8.63 9.50
C PHE A 8 12.68 9.72 9.84
N VAL A 9 12.30 9.81 11.12
CA VAL A 9 11.33 10.78 11.63
C VAL A 9 11.84 12.21 11.45
N GLU A 10 13.10 12.47 11.78
CA GLU A 10 13.74 13.78 11.60
C GLU A 10 13.79 14.19 10.13
N LEU A 11 14.24 13.28 9.24
CA LEU A 11 14.25 13.52 7.79
C LEU A 11 12.85 13.87 7.29
N ARG A 12 11.82 13.12 7.74
CA ARG A 12 10.45 13.39 7.31
C ARG A 12 9.94 14.73 7.80
N ARG A 13 10.15 15.08 9.07
CA ARG A 13 9.73 16.36 9.67
C ARG A 13 10.41 17.55 9.02
N ASN A 14 11.65 17.39 8.57
CA ASN A 14 12.41 18.42 7.86
C ASN A 14 12.12 18.48 6.35
N ASN A 15 11.18 17.68 5.84
CA ASN A 15 10.89 17.53 4.41
C ASN A 15 12.14 17.16 3.58
N ASP A 16 13.06 16.40 4.16
CA ASP A 16 14.24 15.92 3.47
C ASP A 16 13.83 14.83 2.44
N PRO A 17 14.17 14.97 1.15
CA PRO A 17 13.83 13.99 0.12
C PRO A 17 14.45 12.61 0.35
N ARG A 18 15.49 12.50 1.20
CA ARG A 18 16.09 11.22 1.62
C ARG A 18 15.06 10.29 2.25
N ALA A 19 14.10 10.81 3.02
CA ALA A 19 13.04 10.02 3.67
C ALA A 19 12.21 9.19 2.67
N ALA A 20 12.08 9.64 1.42
CA ALA A 20 11.30 8.95 0.40
C ALA A 20 12.11 7.94 -0.44
N HIS A 21 13.44 8.04 -0.45
CA HIS A 21 14.28 7.34 -1.44
C HIS A 21 15.42 6.52 -0.84
N GLU A 22 15.84 6.81 0.38
CA GLU A 22 16.88 6.02 1.03
C GLU A 22 16.30 4.76 1.65
N GLU A 23 17.07 3.68 1.49
CA GLU A 23 16.84 2.41 2.14
C GLU A 23 17.17 2.45 3.63
N ALA A 24 16.45 1.64 4.38
CA ALA A 24 16.76 1.27 5.75
C ALA A 24 16.66 -0.27 5.85
N ASN A 25 17.34 -0.85 6.83
CA ASN A 25 17.21 -2.28 7.10
C ASN A 25 15.81 -2.59 7.68
N PHE A 26 15.49 -3.89 7.76
CA PHE A 26 14.20 -4.35 8.25
C PHE A 26 13.89 -3.85 9.67
N GLU A 27 14.86 -3.92 10.58
CA GLU A 27 14.68 -3.52 11.99
C GLU A 27 14.37 -2.04 12.13
N VAL A 28 15.04 -1.17 11.36
CA VAL A 28 14.75 0.28 11.38
C VAL A 28 13.32 0.54 10.92
N TRP A 29 12.84 -0.12 9.87
CA TRP A 29 11.44 0.04 9.46
C TRP A 29 10.47 -0.50 10.51
N MET A 30 10.80 -1.62 11.15
CA MET A 30 10.00 -2.20 12.23
C MET A 30 9.89 -1.24 13.42
N ASP A 31 11.00 -0.61 13.80
CA ASP A 31 11.05 0.39 14.86
C ASP A 31 10.20 1.62 14.50
N VAL A 32 10.24 2.09 13.25
CA VAL A 32 9.38 3.20 12.81
C VAL A 32 7.91 2.85 12.96
N ILE A 33 7.46 1.72 12.40
CA ILE A 33 6.02 1.39 12.40
C ILE A 33 5.48 1.04 13.79
N SER A 34 6.35 0.62 14.71
CA SER A 34 5.99 0.25 16.08
C SER A 34 5.98 1.44 17.03
N ASN A 35 6.97 2.34 16.92
CA ASN A 35 7.15 3.46 17.85
C ASN A 35 6.57 4.78 17.34
N TYR A 36 6.35 4.91 16.02
CA TYR A 36 5.86 6.12 15.37
C TYR A 36 4.66 5.81 14.44
N PRO A 37 3.45 5.57 14.99
CA PRO A 37 2.29 5.20 14.19
C PRO A 37 1.91 6.23 13.12
N ASP A 38 2.15 7.52 13.38
CA ASP A 38 1.95 8.63 12.44
C ASP A 38 2.90 8.61 11.25
N MET A 39 3.93 7.75 11.28
CA MET A 39 4.92 7.59 10.21
C MET A 39 4.60 6.44 9.26
N LYS A 40 3.62 5.57 9.57
CA LYS A 40 3.33 4.38 8.76
C LYS A 40 3.02 4.69 7.30
N GLU A 41 2.19 5.70 7.04
CA GLU A 41 1.90 6.16 5.68
C GLU A 41 3.18 6.54 4.91
N TRP A 42 4.10 7.23 5.58
CA TRP A 42 5.38 7.63 5.00
C TRP A 42 6.30 6.44 4.73
N VAL A 43 6.30 5.43 5.61
CA VAL A 43 7.00 4.15 5.37
C VAL A 43 6.44 3.47 4.11
N VAL A 44 5.11 3.43 3.95
CA VAL A 44 4.48 2.89 2.73
C VAL A 44 4.93 3.68 1.50
N HIS A 45 5.03 5.01 1.56
CA HIS A 45 5.39 5.82 0.40
C HIS A 45 6.88 5.79 0.00
N ASN A 46 7.76 5.35 0.91
CA ASN A 46 9.17 5.16 0.61
C ASN A 46 9.35 4.18 -0.57
N LYS A 47 10.26 4.52 -1.49
CA LYS A 47 10.50 3.76 -2.74
C LYS A 47 11.28 2.47 -2.56
N THR A 48 11.95 2.33 -1.42
CA THR A 48 12.87 1.24 -1.08
C THR A 48 12.35 0.36 0.06
N VAL A 49 11.17 0.66 0.59
CA VAL A 49 10.56 -0.14 1.66
C VAL A 49 10.48 -1.63 1.26
N PRO A 50 10.99 -2.55 2.10
CA PRO A 50 10.97 -3.99 1.82
C PRO A 50 9.55 -4.53 1.68
N LEU A 51 9.42 -5.63 0.92
CA LEU A 51 8.13 -6.30 0.71
C LEU A 51 7.55 -6.82 2.03
N GLU A 52 8.41 -7.31 2.92
CA GLU A 52 8.08 -7.84 4.23
C GLU A 52 7.39 -6.79 5.10
N ILE A 53 7.87 -5.54 5.05
CA ILE A 53 7.24 -4.41 5.76
C ILE A 53 5.87 -4.07 5.13
N LEU A 54 5.75 -4.12 3.80
CA LEU A 54 4.46 -3.91 3.14
C LEU A 54 3.44 -5.02 3.47
N LEU A 55 3.89 -6.27 3.64
CA LEU A 55 3.04 -7.38 4.08
C LEU A 55 2.52 -7.18 5.49
N LEU A 56 3.36 -6.67 6.40
CA LEU A 56 2.95 -6.30 7.76
C LEU A 56 1.94 -5.15 7.74
N LEU A 57 2.21 -4.08 6.98
CA LEU A 57 1.31 -2.92 6.88
C LEU A 57 0.01 -3.25 6.14
N ALA A 58 -0.04 -4.32 5.34
CA ALA A 58 -1.27 -4.85 4.76
C ALA A 58 -2.18 -5.58 5.77
N ASP A 59 -1.70 -5.81 7.00
CA ASP A 59 -2.50 -6.28 8.15
C ASP A 59 -2.75 -5.17 9.19
N ASP A 60 -2.38 -3.92 8.89
CA ASP A 60 -2.53 -2.83 9.85
C ASP A 60 -4.00 -2.67 10.25
N PRO A 61 -4.33 -2.48 11.55
CA PRO A 61 -5.70 -2.26 11.98
C PRO A 61 -6.35 -1.04 11.31
N ASP A 62 -5.55 -0.04 10.92
CA ASP A 62 -6.02 1.14 10.21
C ASP A 62 -6.23 0.84 8.71
N SER A 63 -7.47 0.98 8.23
CA SER A 63 -7.79 0.74 6.82
C SER A 63 -7.19 1.79 5.88
N ASP A 64 -6.89 3.01 6.36
CA ASP A 64 -6.22 4.03 5.56
C ASP A 64 -4.78 3.58 5.24
N ILE A 65 -4.07 2.98 6.21
CA ILE A 65 -2.73 2.43 5.98
C ILE A 65 -2.78 1.27 4.98
N ARG A 66 -3.76 0.36 5.11
CA ARG A 66 -3.94 -0.74 4.14
C ARG A 66 -4.27 -0.21 2.74
N ALA A 67 -5.06 0.86 2.64
CA ALA A 67 -5.37 1.53 1.38
C ALA A 67 -4.13 2.18 0.76
N CYS A 68 -3.26 2.79 1.55
CA CYS A 68 -1.96 3.31 1.09
C CYS A 68 -1.09 2.19 0.50
N VAL A 69 -1.09 0.99 1.10
CA VAL A 69 -0.39 -0.18 0.54
C VAL A 69 -1.03 -0.55 -0.80
N ALA A 70 -2.35 -0.64 -0.90
CA ALA A 70 -3.06 -0.95 -2.14
C ALA A 70 -2.75 0.02 -3.30
N ASP A 71 -2.43 1.28 -3.00
CA ASP A 71 -2.04 2.30 -3.98
C ASP A 71 -0.60 2.15 -4.50
N LYS A 72 0.21 1.22 -3.96
CA LYS A 72 1.57 0.99 -4.43
C LYS A 72 1.56 0.51 -5.89
N ARG A 73 2.38 1.17 -6.72
CA ARG A 73 2.54 0.83 -8.15
C ARG A 73 3.09 -0.58 -8.39
N LYS A 74 3.86 -1.10 -7.43
CA LYS A 74 4.50 -2.42 -7.50
C LYS A 74 4.08 -3.20 -6.27
N LEU A 75 2.98 -3.93 -6.40
CA LEU A 75 2.55 -4.93 -5.41
C LEU A 75 2.95 -6.32 -5.89
N SER A 76 3.21 -7.21 -4.94
CA SER A 76 3.31 -8.63 -5.22
C SER A 76 1.94 -9.23 -5.49
N GLU A 77 1.89 -10.39 -6.14
CA GLU A 77 0.65 -11.15 -6.35
C GLU A 77 -0.06 -11.46 -5.03
N GLN A 78 0.72 -11.83 -3.99
CA GLN A 78 0.19 -12.08 -2.65
C GLN A 78 -0.52 -10.84 -2.06
N LEU A 79 0.04 -9.64 -2.23
CA LEU A 79 -0.57 -8.41 -1.74
C LEU A 79 -1.83 -8.05 -2.53
N PHE A 80 -1.83 -8.27 -3.85
CA PHE A 80 -3.03 -8.08 -4.67
C PHE A 80 -4.17 -8.99 -4.20
N GLU A 81 -3.91 -10.28 -4.04
CA GLU A 81 -4.92 -11.23 -3.59
C GLU A 81 -5.47 -10.85 -2.21
N LYS A 82 -4.57 -10.61 -1.25
CA LYS A 82 -4.95 -10.23 0.11
C LYS A 82 -5.83 -8.99 0.17
N LEU A 83 -5.35 -7.88 -0.40
CA LEU A 83 -6.04 -6.58 -0.30
C LEU A 83 -7.31 -6.53 -1.16
N SER A 84 -7.43 -7.38 -2.18
CA SER A 84 -8.69 -7.51 -2.94
C SER A 84 -9.81 -8.19 -2.16
N LEU A 85 -9.48 -8.87 -1.05
CA LEU A 85 -10.42 -9.53 -0.15
C LEU A 85 -10.56 -8.78 1.18
N ASP A 86 -10.00 -7.56 1.27
CA ASP A 86 -10.06 -6.74 2.48
C ASP A 86 -11.51 -6.50 2.92
N VAL A 87 -11.73 -6.40 4.23
CA VAL A 87 -13.06 -6.12 4.78
C VAL A 87 -13.56 -4.72 4.42
N ASP A 88 -12.63 -3.77 4.30
CA ASP A 88 -12.88 -2.38 4.00
C ASP A 88 -13.00 -2.18 2.47
N ASP A 89 -14.06 -1.49 2.04
CA ASP A 89 -14.32 -1.32 0.62
C ASP A 89 -13.46 -0.25 -0.05
N LEU A 90 -12.90 0.71 0.70
CA LEU A 90 -11.91 1.66 0.19
C LEU A 90 -10.64 0.92 -0.24
N VAL A 91 -10.15 -0.01 0.59
CA VAL A 91 -8.97 -0.83 0.27
C VAL A 91 -9.21 -1.63 -1.02
N ARG A 92 -10.36 -2.32 -1.10
CA ARG A 92 -10.73 -3.08 -2.32
C ARG A 92 -10.89 -2.16 -3.53
N GLN A 93 -11.41 -0.94 -3.35
CA GLN A 93 -11.53 0.06 -4.42
C GLN A 93 -10.15 0.52 -4.92
N ARG A 94 -9.16 0.71 -4.03
CA ARG A 94 -7.78 1.02 -4.41
C ARG A 94 -7.16 -0.09 -5.24
N ILE A 95 -7.37 -1.36 -4.84
CA ILE A 95 -6.96 -2.50 -5.67
C ILE A 95 -7.69 -2.49 -7.01
N ALA A 96 -9.00 -2.29 -7.06
CA ALA A 96 -9.73 -2.21 -8.33
C ALA A 96 -9.18 -1.11 -9.26
N SER A 97 -8.77 0.03 -8.69
CA SER A 97 -8.25 1.18 -9.44
C SER A 97 -6.76 1.07 -9.79
N ASN A 98 -6.04 0.11 -9.22
CA ASN A 98 -4.61 -0.04 -9.45
C ASN A 98 -4.35 -0.62 -10.84
N LYS A 99 -3.55 0.10 -11.64
CA LYS A 99 -3.23 -0.24 -13.03
C LYS A 99 -2.54 -1.60 -13.21
N LYS A 100 -1.97 -2.16 -12.14
CA LYS A 100 -1.26 -3.44 -12.17
C LYS A 100 -2.08 -4.60 -11.59
N THR A 101 -3.31 -4.36 -11.13
CA THR A 101 -4.17 -5.41 -10.58
C THR A 101 -4.42 -6.51 -11.61
N PRO A 102 -4.21 -7.79 -11.27
CA PRO A 102 -4.52 -8.92 -12.15
C PRO A 102 -5.96 -8.93 -12.68
N PHE A 103 -6.16 -9.46 -13.88
CA PHE A 103 -7.44 -9.41 -14.60
C PHE A 103 -8.53 -10.27 -13.95
N ASP A 104 -8.16 -11.41 -13.40
CA ASP A 104 -9.01 -12.30 -12.60
C ASP A 104 -9.47 -11.62 -11.30
N ILE A 105 -8.59 -10.88 -10.62
CA ILE A 105 -8.96 -10.06 -9.46
C ILE A 105 -9.95 -8.96 -9.87
N LEU A 106 -9.71 -8.26 -10.98
CA LEU A 106 -10.67 -7.26 -11.48
C LEU A 106 -12.02 -7.88 -11.82
N LYS A 107 -12.06 -9.06 -12.45
CA LYS A 107 -13.30 -9.79 -12.71
C LYS A 107 -14.07 -10.10 -11.43
N ARG A 108 -13.37 -10.55 -10.38
CA ARG A 108 -13.98 -10.79 -9.06
C ARG A 108 -14.52 -9.49 -8.46
N LEU A 109 -13.74 -8.42 -8.47
CA LEU A 109 -14.14 -7.11 -7.93
C LEU A 109 -15.27 -6.44 -8.74
N SER A 110 -15.46 -6.79 -10.01
CA SER A 110 -16.61 -6.34 -10.80
C SER A 110 -17.96 -6.82 -10.24
N GLN A 111 -17.93 -7.85 -9.40
CA GLN A 111 -19.09 -8.43 -8.69
C GLN A 111 -19.07 -8.11 -7.18
N ASP A 112 -18.22 -7.19 -6.72
CA ASP A 112 -18.11 -6.81 -5.32
C ASP A 112 -19.43 -6.30 -4.74
N LYS A 113 -19.64 -6.46 -3.43
CA LYS A 113 -20.82 -5.92 -2.71
C LYS A 113 -20.92 -4.39 -2.79
N SER A 114 -19.79 -3.68 -2.77
CA SER A 114 -19.73 -2.23 -2.83
C SER A 114 -19.85 -1.74 -4.26
N ARG A 115 -20.78 -0.80 -4.51
CA ARG A 115 -20.98 -0.20 -5.83
C ARG A 115 -19.70 0.50 -6.32
N LEU A 116 -18.99 1.19 -5.43
CA LEU A 116 -17.77 1.93 -5.77
C LEU A 116 -16.65 1.00 -6.25
N VAL A 117 -16.52 -0.17 -5.61
CA VAL A 117 -15.54 -1.19 -6.00
C VAL A 117 -15.89 -1.78 -7.37
N ARG A 118 -17.17 -2.12 -7.61
CA ARG A 118 -17.62 -2.63 -8.91
C ARG A 118 -17.33 -1.65 -10.05
N GLU A 119 -17.68 -0.38 -9.85
CA GLU A 119 -17.48 0.68 -10.86
C GLU A 119 -16.00 0.89 -11.17
N ALA A 120 -15.13 0.91 -10.14
CA ALA A 120 -13.69 1.00 -10.34
C ALA A 120 -13.15 -0.21 -11.13
N ALA A 121 -13.58 -1.43 -10.79
CA ALA A 121 -13.12 -2.64 -11.45
C ALA A 121 -13.57 -2.71 -12.92
N ILE A 122 -14.85 -2.39 -13.20
CA ILE A 122 -15.40 -2.34 -14.56
C ILE A 122 -14.67 -1.29 -15.40
N LYS A 123 -14.42 -0.11 -14.85
CA LYS A 123 -13.65 0.93 -15.52
C LYS A 123 -12.24 0.44 -15.86
N SER A 124 -11.54 -0.15 -14.90
CA SER A 124 -10.18 -0.66 -15.12
C SER A 124 -10.11 -1.88 -16.06
N LEU A 125 -11.18 -2.67 -16.18
CA LEU A 125 -11.29 -3.70 -17.22
C LEU A 125 -11.44 -3.06 -18.61
N GLY A 126 -12.36 -2.10 -18.75
CA GLY A 126 -12.62 -1.42 -20.02
C GLY A 126 -11.39 -0.68 -20.56
N GLU A 127 -10.60 -0.04 -19.71
CA GLU A 127 -9.34 0.64 -20.08
C GLU A 127 -8.24 -0.31 -20.59
N ARG A 128 -8.37 -1.63 -20.38
CA ARG A 128 -7.38 -2.64 -20.82
C ARG A 128 -7.82 -3.40 -22.06
N GLU A 129 -9.11 -3.35 -22.37
CA GLU A 129 -9.68 -3.97 -23.56
C GLU A 129 -9.73 -3.00 -24.76
N SER A 130 -9.61 -1.68 -24.50
CA SER A 130 -9.54 -0.60 -25.50
C SER A 130 -8.14 -0.36 -26.04
#